data_AF-A0A960LRU4-F1
#
_entry.id   AF-A0A960LRU4-F1
#
_cell.length_a   1.000
_cell.length_b   1.000
_cell.length_c   1.000
_cell.angle_alpha   90.00
_cell.angle_beta   90.00
_cell.angle_gamma   90.00
#
_symmetry.space_group_name_H-M   'P 1'
#
loop_
_entity.id
_entity.type
_entity.pdbx_description
1 polymer ?
#
loop_
_entity_poly.entity_id
_entity_poly.type
_entity_poly.pdbx_seq_one_letter_code
_entity_poly.pdbx_strand_id
1 'polypeptide(L)'
;METLQNILHTLLVDDKIAVWLRAGALVVIGLPLIFAGAKALSVFVSTHHSRQYGMVAGKVVKYAGIVLVAFTILREFGFSLAPLLGAAGIIGVALGFASQTSVSNLISGLFLIAEAPFEVG
;
A
#
# COMPACT_ATOMS: atom_id res chain seq x y z
N MET A 1 -41.22 -14.32 -24.38
CA MET A 1 -40.88 -12.91 -24.03
C MET A 1 -40.39 -12.77 -22.59
N GLU A 2 -41.01 -13.42 -21.60
CA GLU A 2 -40.65 -13.29 -20.17
C GLU A 2 -39.24 -13.81 -19.83
N THR A 3 -38.76 -14.86 -20.49
CA THR A 3 -37.40 -15.41 -20.27
C THR A 3 -36.30 -14.45 -20.69
N LEU A 4 -36.51 -13.70 -21.78
CA LEU A 4 -35.54 -12.70 -22.25
C LEU A 4 -35.51 -11.47 -21.34
N GLN A 5 -36.67 -11.07 -20.80
CA GLN A 5 -36.76 -9.99 -19.82
C GLN A 5 -36.15 -10.38 -18.47
N ASN A 6 -36.31 -11.63 -18.02
CA ASN A 6 -35.63 -12.13 -16.82
C ASN A 6 -34.10 -12.16 -17.00
N ILE A 7 -33.59 -12.60 -18.15
CA ILE A 7 -32.15 -12.58 -18.44
C ILE A 7 -31.63 -11.15 -18.53
N LEU A 8 -32.39 -10.24 -19.15
CA LEU A 8 -32.01 -8.82 -19.24
C LEU A 8 -32.02 -8.13 -17.88
N HIS A 9 -32.99 -8.44 -17.00
CA HIS A 9 -33.05 -7.93 -15.63
C HIS A 9 -31.96 -8.55 -14.74
N THR A 10 -31.64 -9.84 -14.89
CA THR A 10 -30.47 -10.45 -14.25
C THR A 10 -29.16 -9.83 -14.76
N LEU A 11 -29.03 -9.51 -16.05
CA LEU A 11 -27.83 -8.86 -16.61
C LEU A 11 -27.75 -7.34 -16.32
N LEU A 12 -28.86 -6.65 -16.14
CA LEU A 12 -28.94 -5.21 -15.81
C LEU A 12 -28.98 -4.93 -14.29
N VAL A 13 -29.31 -5.91 -13.44
CA VAL A 13 -29.48 -5.75 -11.98
C VAL A 13 -28.48 -6.57 -11.15
N ASP A 14 -27.86 -7.63 -11.65
CA ASP A 14 -26.73 -8.26 -10.92
C ASP A 14 -25.45 -7.41 -11.09
N ASP A 15 -25.27 -6.46 -10.17
CA ASP A 15 -24.02 -5.72 -9.92
C ASP A 15 -22.77 -6.61 -9.84
N LYS A 16 -22.95 -7.93 -9.69
CA LYS A 16 -21.88 -8.94 -9.66
C LYS A 16 -20.99 -8.89 -10.89
N ILE A 17 -21.54 -8.79 -12.10
CA ILE A 17 -20.73 -8.76 -13.34
C ILE A 17 -19.85 -7.51 -13.37
N ALA A 18 -20.41 -6.36 -12.95
CA ALA A 18 -19.67 -5.11 -12.84
C ALA A 18 -18.57 -5.19 -11.76
N VAL A 19 -18.84 -5.81 -10.61
CA VAL A 19 -17.86 -6.03 -9.54
C VAL A 19 -16.71 -6.91 -10.01
N TRP A 20 -16.99 -8.05 -10.67
CA TRP A 20 -15.96 -8.92 -11.23
C TRP A 20 -15.11 -8.23 -12.29
N LEU A 21 -15.73 -7.40 -13.13
CA LEU A 21 -15.04 -6.66 -14.17
C LEU A 21 -14.16 -5.54 -13.60
N ARG A 22 -14.64 -4.80 -12.60
CA ARG A 22 -13.85 -3.78 -11.86
C ARG A 22 -12.70 -4.40 -11.09
N ALA A 23 -12.95 -5.48 -10.36
CA ALA A 23 -11.91 -6.23 -9.64
C ALA A 23 -10.86 -6.78 -10.63
N GLY A 24 -11.29 -7.32 -11.77
CA GLY A 24 -10.39 -7.75 -12.84
C GLY A 24 -9.55 -6.60 -13.40
N ALA A 25 -10.17 -5.46 -13.73
CA ALA A 25 -9.46 -4.28 -14.21
C ALA A 25 -8.45 -3.74 -13.17
N LEU A 26 -8.81 -3.72 -11.89
CA LEU A 26 -7.94 -3.32 -10.79
C LEU A 26 -6.70 -4.22 -10.68
N VAL A 27 -6.84 -5.53 -10.89
CA VAL A 27 -5.70 -6.45 -10.88
C VAL A 27 -4.82 -6.25 -12.11
N VAL A 28 -5.44 -6.18 -13.29
CA VAL A 28 -4.74 -6.06 -14.58
C VAL A 28 -3.98 -4.74 -14.70
N ILE A 29 -4.51 -3.65 -14.15
CA ILE A 29 -3.87 -2.31 -14.19
C ILE A 29 -3.00 -2.11 -12.95
N GLY A 30 -3.52 -2.46 -11.77
CA GLY A 30 -2.87 -2.19 -10.49
C GLY A 30 -1.58 -2.98 -10.30
N LEU A 31 -1.55 -4.28 -10.64
CA LEU A 31 -0.34 -5.09 -10.45
C LEU A 31 0.82 -4.59 -11.33
N PRO A 32 0.67 -4.37 -12.65
CA PRO A 32 1.75 -3.82 -13.47
C PRO A 32 2.20 -2.44 -12.98
N LEU A 33 1.28 -1.58 -12.56
CA LEU A 33 1.61 -0.25 -12.02
C LEU A 33 2.47 -0.37 -10.76
N ILE A 34 2.13 -1.26 -9.84
CA ILE A 34 2.90 -1.53 -8.62
C ILE A 34 4.28 -2.08 -8.97
N PHE A 35 4.37 -3.05 -9.88
CA PHE A 35 5.66 -3.64 -10.25
C PHE A 35 6.56 -2.65 -10.97
N ALA A 36 6.01 -1.82 -11.86
CA ALA A 36 6.73 -0.75 -12.53
C ALA A 36 7.21 0.31 -11.53
N GLY A 37 6.33 0.78 -10.65
CA GLY A 37 6.67 1.75 -9.60
C GLY A 37 7.71 1.23 -8.61
N ALA A 38 7.54 -0.01 -8.13
CA ALA A 38 8.50 -0.67 -7.25
C ALA A 38 9.87 -0.86 -7.93
N LYS A 39 9.89 -1.23 -9.21
CA LYS A 39 11.13 -1.36 -9.99
C LYS A 39 11.79 0.00 -10.19
N ALA A 40 11.03 1.01 -10.59
CA ALA A 40 11.52 2.38 -10.77
C ALA A 40 12.16 2.90 -9.47
N LEU A 41 11.49 2.73 -8.32
CA LEU A 41 12.06 3.10 -7.03
C LEU A 41 13.31 2.27 -6.68
N SER A 42 13.27 0.96 -6.92
CA SER A 42 14.42 0.09 -6.62
C SER A 42 15.66 0.51 -7.42
N VAL A 43 15.47 0.92 -8.67
CA VAL A 43 16.54 1.42 -9.54
C VAL A 43 17.02 2.78 -9.03
N PHE A 44 16.12 3.74 -8.82
CA PHE A 44 16.45 5.08 -8.33
C PHE A 44 17.28 5.06 -7.04
N VAL A 45 16.86 4.24 -6.07
CA VAL A 45 17.56 4.08 -4.79
C VAL A 45 18.88 3.34 -4.97
N SER A 46 18.95 2.33 -5.86
CA SER A 46 20.21 1.63 -6.14
C SER A 46 21.23 2.46 -6.93
N THR A 47 20.81 3.56 -7.56
CA THR A 47 21.70 4.48 -8.27
C THR A 47 22.41 5.44 -7.31
N HIS A 48 21.77 5.81 -6.20
CA HIS A 48 22.33 6.74 -5.20
C HIS A 48 22.91 6.03 -3.97
N HIS A 49 22.36 4.86 -3.62
CA HIS A 49 22.77 4.04 -2.49
C HIS A 49 23.09 2.61 -2.95
N SER A 50 23.64 1.79 -2.05
CA SER A 50 24.03 0.42 -2.40
C SER A 50 22.85 -0.40 -2.96
N ARG A 51 23.17 -1.41 -3.77
CA ARG A 51 22.19 -2.31 -4.42
C ARG A 51 21.22 -2.96 -3.42
N GLN A 52 21.62 -3.13 -2.16
CA GLN A 52 20.77 -3.69 -1.10
C GLN A 52 19.65 -2.73 -0.68
N TYR A 53 19.93 -1.43 -0.51
CA TYR A 53 18.91 -0.44 -0.17
C TYR A 53 17.85 -0.34 -1.27
N GLY A 54 18.25 -0.39 -2.54
CA GLY A 54 17.32 -0.41 -3.67
C GLY A 54 16.41 -1.64 -3.67
N MET A 55 16.95 -2.82 -3.38
CA MET A 55 16.14 -4.05 -3.29
C MET A 55 15.15 -4.02 -2.12
N VAL A 56 15.53 -3.45 -0.98
CA VAL A 56 14.63 -3.31 0.19
C VAL A 56 13.53 -2.29 -0.12
N ALA A 57 13.87 -1.11 -0.62
CA ALA A 57 12.91 -0.06 -0.96
C ALA A 57 11.87 -0.55 -1.99
N GLY A 58 12.33 -1.22 -3.05
CA GLY A 58 11.43 -1.81 -4.05
C GLY A 58 10.49 -2.87 -3.47
N LYS A 59 10.99 -3.74 -2.57
CA LYS A 59 10.16 -4.75 -1.89
C LYS A 59 9.09 -4.11 -1.01
N VAL A 60 9.45 -3.08 -0.23
CA VAL A 60 8.51 -2.36 0.64
C VAL A 60 7.36 -1.80 -0.20
N VAL A 61 7.65 -1.08 -1.29
CA VAL A 61 6.62 -0.51 -2.17
C VAL A 61 5.79 -1.59 -2.85
N LYS A 62 6.43 -2.66 -3.33
CA LYS A 62 5.71 -3.77 -3.97
C LYS A 62 4.70 -4.40 -3.03
N TYR A 63 5.11 -4.78 -1.82
CA TYR A 63 4.22 -5.46 -0.88
C TYR A 63 3.14 -4.52 -0.33
N ALA A 64 3.48 -3.26 -0.03
CA ALA A 64 2.49 -2.25 0.36
C ALA A 64 1.42 -2.06 -0.72
N GLY A 65 1.83 -1.93 -1.99
CA GLY A 65 0.91 -1.81 -3.12
C GLY A 65 0.00 -3.03 -3.30
N ILE A 66 0.55 -4.25 -3.17
CA ILE A 66 -0.25 -5.48 -3.26
C ILE A 66 -1.31 -5.53 -2.15
N VAL A 67 -0.96 -5.17 -0.91
CA VAL A 67 -1.91 -5.13 0.20
C VAL A 67 -3.04 -4.12 -0.08
N LEU A 68 -2.72 -2.94 -0.63
CA LEU A 68 -3.73 -1.95 -0.99
C LEU A 68 -4.69 -2.44 -2.10
N VAL A 69 -4.15 -3.10 -3.13
CA VAL A 69 -4.98 -3.72 -4.18
C VAL A 69 -5.86 -4.80 -3.60
N ALA A 70 -5.34 -5.66 -2.72
CA ALA A 70 -6.11 -6.68 -2.03
C ALA A 70 -7.26 -6.06 -1.21
N PHE A 71 -7.02 -5.01 -0.43
CA PHE A 71 -8.07 -4.33 0.34
C PHE A 71 -9.13 -3.70 -0.57
N THR A 72 -8.72 -3.10 -1.68
CA THR A 72 -9.65 -2.51 -2.65
C THR A 72 -10.55 -3.59 -3.24
N ILE A 73 -9.98 -4.74 -3.62
CA ILE A 73 -10.74 -5.89 -4.13
C ILE A 73 -11.72 -6.39 -3.06
N LEU A 74 -11.28 -6.59 -1.83
CA LEU A 74 -12.16 -7.04 -0.73
C LEU A 74 -13.34 -6.08 -0.54
N ARG A 75 -13.11 -4.77 -0.61
CA ARG A 75 -14.17 -3.76 -0.52
C ARG A 75 -15.17 -3.85 -1.68
N GLU A 76 -14.70 -4.05 -2.91
CA GLU A 76 -15.59 -4.22 -4.08
C GLU A 76 -16.48 -5.46 -3.95
N PHE A 77 -15.98 -6.52 -3.28
CA PHE A 77 -16.78 -7.70 -2.94
C PHE A 77 -17.71 -7.50 -1.72
N GLY A 78 -17.77 -6.30 -1.15
CA GLY A 78 -18.64 -5.97 -0.02
C GLY A 78 -18.09 -6.39 1.34
N PHE A 79 -16.84 -6.83 1.44
CA PHE A 79 -16.22 -7.11 2.73
C PHE A 79 -15.93 -5.80 3.49
N SER A 80 -16.23 -5.80 4.79
CA SER A 80 -15.85 -4.68 5.66
C SER A 80 -14.34 -4.68 5.88
N LEU A 81 -13.71 -3.54 5.58
CA LEU A 81 -12.29 -3.33 5.86
C LEU A 81 -12.03 -2.98 7.33
N ALA A 82 -13.07 -2.69 8.13
CA ALA A 82 -12.90 -2.21 9.50
C ALA A 82 -12.07 -3.16 10.38
N PRO A 83 -12.28 -4.50 10.38
CA PRO A 83 -11.44 -5.41 11.16
C PRO A 83 -9.99 -5.45 10.68
N LEU A 84 -9.76 -5.40 9.37
CA LEU A 84 -8.42 -5.42 8.77
C LEU A 84 -7.65 -4.14 9.09
N LEU A 85 -8.31 -2.99 8.97
CA LEU A 85 -7.73 -1.69 9.33
C LEU A 85 -7.49 -1.59 10.84
N GLY A 86 -8.39 -2.15 11.67
CA GLY A 86 -8.19 -2.26 13.11
C GLY A 86 -6.93 -3.08 13.46
N ALA A 87 -6.78 -4.25 12.85
CA ALA A 87 -5.58 -5.09 13.04
C ALA A 87 -4.31 -4.40 12.53
N ALA A 88 -4.36 -3.78 11.35
CA ALA A 88 -3.26 -2.99 10.80
C ALA A 88 -2.87 -1.82 11.73
N GLY A 89 -3.85 -1.19 12.38
CA GLY A 89 -3.63 -0.15 13.38
C GLY A 89 -2.85 -0.67 14.60
N ILE A 90 -3.25 -1.82 15.16
CA ILE A 90 -2.53 -2.44 16.29
C ILE A 90 -1.10 -2.80 15.90
N ILE A 91 -0.90 -3.39 14.72
CA ILE A 91 0.44 -3.71 14.19
C ILE A 91 1.27 -2.43 14.00
N GLY A 92 0.66 -1.36 13.48
CA GLY A 92 1.32 -0.08 13.29
C GLY A 92 1.79 0.54 14.61
N VAL A 93 0.96 0.49 15.65
CA VAL A 93 1.33 0.94 17.00
C VAL A 93 2.48 0.10 17.56
N ALA A 94 2.42 -1.23 17.42
CA ALA A 94 3.50 -2.11 17.87
C ALA A 94 4.83 -1.82 17.17
N LEU A 95 4.81 -1.58 15.85
CA LEU A 95 5.99 -1.19 15.08
C LEU A 95 6.51 0.20 15.48
N GLY A 96 5.61 1.13 15.80
CA GLY A 96 5.94 2.43 16.36
C GLY A 96 6.69 2.33 17.69
N PHE A 97 6.21 1.48 18.61
CA PHE A 97 6.91 1.23 19.87
C PHE A 97 8.25 0.52 19.66
N ALA A 98 8.33 -0.44 18.73
CA ALA A 98 9.59 -1.10 18.41
C ALA A 98 10.64 -0.13 17.81
N SER A 99 10.20 0.92 17.11
CA SER A 99 11.08 1.92 16.49
C SER A 99 11.29 3.18 17.34
N GLN A 100 10.71 3.25 18.54
CA GLN A 100 10.66 4.46 19.37
C GLN A 100 12.03 5.08 19.61
N THR A 101 13.04 4.29 19.96
CA THR A 101 14.40 4.79 20.21
C THR A 101 15.03 5.42 18.97
N SER A 102 14.86 4.79 17.79
CA SER A 102 15.37 5.32 16.53
C SER A 102 14.71 6.66 16.20
N VAL A 103 13.39 6.76 16.38
CA VAL A 103 12.65 8.01 16.16
C VAL A 103 13.11 9.10 17.15
N SER A 104 13.27 8.76 18.43
CA SER A 104 13.78 9.69 19.44
C SER A 104 15.16 10.23 19.06
N ASN A 105 16.07 9.36 18.64
CA ASN A 105 17.42 9.76 18.24
C ASN A 105 17.42 10.67 17.01
N LEU A 106 16.55 10.39 16.02
CA LEU A 106 16.40 11.25 14.85
C LEU A 106 15.90 12.64 15.24
N ILE A 107 14.88 12.72 16.10
CA ILE A 107 14.34 13.98 16.59
C ILE A 107 15.42 14.75 17.36
N SER A 108 16.14 14.10 18.28
CA SER A 108 17.25 14.72 19.02
C SER A 108 18.35 15.23 18.08
N GLY A 109 18.69 14.49 17.03
CA GLY A 109 19.65 14.94 16.01
C GLY A 109 19.18 16.17 15.25
N LEU A 110 17.90 16.24 14.88
CA LEU A 110 17.31 17.43 14.25
C LEU A 110 17.37 18.65 15.16
N PHE A 111 17.05 18.49 16.46
CA PHE A 111 17.15 19.58 17.45
C PHE A 111 18.59 20.05 17.64
N LEU A 112 19.55 19.15 17.68
CA LEU A 112 20.96 19.51 17.84
C LEU A 112 21.45 20.35 16.64
N ILE A 113 21.06 20.01 15.41
CA ILE A 113 21.37 20.82 14.22
C ILE A 113 20.65 22.17 14.26
N ALA A 114 19.40 22.20 14.70
CA ALA A 114 18.58 23.41 14.70
C ALA A 114 19.00 24.41 15.79
N GLU A 115 19.30 23.93 17.00
CA GLU A 115 19.64 24.76 18.16
C GLU A 115 21.14 25.04 18.26
N ALA A 116 21.97 24.26 17.56
CA ALA A 116 23.43 24.32 17.63
C ALA A 116 23.97 24.55 19.06
N PRO A 117 23.55 23.77 20.07
CA PRO A 117 23.90 24.02 21.47
C PRO A 117 25.39 23.83 21.77
N PHE A 118 26.14 23.27 20.83
CA PHE A 118 27.58 23.05 20.90
C PHE A 118 28.23 23.57 19.62
N GLU A 119 29.31 24.32 19.76
CA GLU A 119 30.18 24.72 18.64
C GLU A 119 31.34 23.74 18.50
N VAL A 120 31.74 23.46 17.26
CA VAL A 120 32.87 22.56 16.98
C VAL A 120 34.16 23.31 17.30
N GLY A 121 34.81 22.93 18.41
CA GLY A 121 36.14 23.41 18.82
C GLY A 121 37.27 22.75 18.07
#